data_AF-A0A2D5P8K9-F1
#
_entry.id   AF-A0A2D5P8K9-F1
#
_cell.length_a   1.000
_cell.length_b   1.000
_cell.length_c   1.000
_cell.angle_alpha   90.00
_cell.angle_beta   90.00
_cell.angle_gamma   90.00
#
_symmetry.space_group_name_H-M   'P 1'
#
loop_
_entity.id
_entity.type
_entity.pdbx_description
1 polymer ?
#
loop_
_entity_poly.entity_id
_entity_poly.type
_entity_poly.pdbx_seq_one_letter_code
_entity_poly.pdbx_strand_id
1 'polypeptide(L)' 'MKTFLRNYRKFIVIVIASITLTIFLSYHVANTLFGDNSLEVYNSLKHKKIYLEKEIVRLQEENAYLQKEYFELKNLEPEE' A
#
# COMPACT_ATOMS: atom_id res chain seq x y z
N MET A 1 -38.34 43.86 0.02
CA MET A 1 -36.95 43.85 -0.51
C MET A 1 -35.89 43.32 0.47
N LYS A 2 -35.83 43.80 1.73
CA LYS A 2 -34.80 43.38 2.72
C LYS A 2 -34.82 41.88 3.08
N THR A 3 -36.00 41.25 3.13
CA THR A 3 -36.17 39.82 3.44
C THR A 3 -35.64 38.91 2.33
N PHE A 4 -35.88 39.28 1.08
CA PHE A 4 -35.37 38.56 -0.10
C PHE A 4 -33.84 38.55 -0.14
N LEU A 5 -33.20 39.71 0.07
CA LEU A 5 -31.74 39.81 0.16
C LEU A 5 -31.15 38.95 1.30
N ARG A 6 -31.83 38.90 2.45
CA ARG A 6 -31.40 38.07 3.59
C ARG A 6 -31.48 36.58 3.29
N ASN A 7 -32.54 36.14 2.60
CA ASN A 7 -32.70 34.74 2.21
C ASN A 7 -31.67 34.34 1.14
N TYR A 8 -31.41 35.23 0.19
CA TYR A 8 -30.37 35.02 -0.82
C TYR A 8 -28.97 34.88 -0.21
N ARG A 9 -28.62 35.73 0.77
CA ARG A 9 -27.37 35.60 1.53
C ARG A 9 -27.26 34.26 2.28
N LYS A 10 -28.33 33.81 2.93
CA LYS A 10 -28.37 32.50 3.59
C LYS A 10 -28.15 31.35 2.60
N PHE A 11 -28.80 31.42 1.45
CA PHE A 11 -28.63 30.42 0.38
C PHE A 11 -27.17 30.33 -0.08
N ILE A 12 -26.53 31.49 -0.34
CA ILE A 12 -25.11 31.52 -0.73
C ILE A 12 -24.21 30.89 0.34
N VAL A 13 -24.44 31.19 1.63
CA VAL A 13 -23.65 30.60 2.73
C VAL A 13 -23.82 29.09 2.77
N ILE A 14 -25.04 28.58 2.59
CA ILE A 14 -25.30 27.13 2.55
C ILE A 14 -24.55 26.49 1.38
N VAL A 15 -24.62 27.08 0.19
CA VAL A 15 -23.92 26.56 -1.00
C VAL A 15 -22.41 26.50 -0.77
N ILE A 16 -21.80 27.57 -0.23
CA ILE A 16 -20.36 27.60 0.08
C ILE A 16 -19.99 26.55 1.13
N ALA A 17 -20.80 26.42 2.18
CA ALA A 17 -20.57 25.43 3.22
C ALA A 17 -20.66 24.00 2.67
N SER A 18 -21.66 23.71 1.83
CA SER A 18 -21.81 22.42 1.16
C SER A 18 -20.61 22.10 0.27
N ILE A 19 -20.15 23.04 -0.56
CA ILE A 19 -18.98 22.84 -1.43
C ILE A 19 -17.72 22.58 -0.58
N THR A 20 -17.51 23.37 0.46
CA THR A 20 -16.35 23.24 1.35
C THR A 20 -16.35 21.87 2.03
N LEU A 21 -17.52 21.44 2.53
CA LEU A 21 -17.69 20.14 3.15
C LEU A 21 -17.44 19.00 2.16
N THR A 22 -17.94 19.10 0.92
CA THR A 22 -17.69 18.11 -0.11
C THR A 22 -16.20 17.98 -0.41
N ILE A 23 -15.48 19.09 -0.62
CA ILE A 23 -14.03 19.07 -0.89
C ILE A 23 -13.28 18.44 0.29
N PHE A 24 -13.61 18.82 1.52
CA PHE A 24 -12.99 18.27 2.72
C PHE A 24 -13.18 16.75 2.83
N LEU A 25 -14.42 16.27 2.65
CA LEU A 25 -14.73 14.84 2.72
C LEU A 25 -14.05 14.07 1.58
N SER A 26 -14.08 14.60 0.36
CA SER A 26 -13.40 13.98 -0.79
C SER A 26 -11.89 13.85 -0.57
N TYR A 27 -11.24 14.89 -0.05
CA TYR A 27 -9.82 14.84 0.27
C TYR A 27 -9.52 13.79 1.34
N HIS A 28 -10.35 13.73 2.40
CA HIS A 28 -10.14 12.76 3.47
C HIS A 28 -10.30 11.32 2.98
N VAL A 29 -11.35 11.03 2.20
CA VAL A 29 -11.59 9.69 1.65
C VAL A 29 -10.46 9.29 0.69
N ALA A 30 -10.04 10.21 -0.19
CA ALA A 30 -8.93 9.95 -1.11
C ALA A 30 -7.64 9.59 -0.36
N ASN A 31 -7.29 10.34 0.69
CA ASN A 31 -6.09 10.06 1.46
C ASN A 31 -6.17 8.75 2.26
N THR A 32 -7.34 8.40 2.79
CA THR A 32 -7.54 7.14 3.52
C THR A 32 -7.46 5.92 2.61
N LEU A 33 -8.01 6.02 1.39
CA LEU A 33 -8.05 4.89 0.45
C LEU A 33 -6.81 4.76 -0.43
N PHE A 34 -6.14 5.88 -0.74
CA PHE A 34 -5.06 5.94 -1.73
C PHE A 34 -3.81 6.75 -1.30
N GLY A 35 -3.76 7.33 -0.10
CA GLY A 35 -2.58 8.02 0.44
C GLY A 35 -1.47 7.09 0.94
N ASP A 36 -0.44 7.67 1.54
CA ASP A 36 0.78 6.92 1.95
C ASP A 36 0.52 5.85 3.03
N ASN A 37 -0.47 6.09 3.90
CA ASN A 37 -0.92 5.14 4.91
C ASN A 37 -2.26 4.48 4.52
N SER A 38 -2.49 4.31 3.22
CA SER A 38 -3.74 3.80 2.72
C SER A 38 -3.88 2.29 2.78
N LEU A 39 -5.12 1.84 2.55
CA LEU A 39 -5.45 0.43 2.38
C LEU A 39 -4.70 -0.20 1.19
N GLU A 40 -4.49 0.54 0.10
CA GLU A 40 -3.74 0.05 -1.06
C GLU A 40 -2.28 -0.22 -0.70
N VAL A 41 -1.63 0.73 -0.04
CA VAL A 41 -0.24 0.57 0.43
C VAL A 41 -0.13 -0.60 1.40
N TYR A 42 -1.05 -0.71 2.36
CA TYR A 42 -1.10 -1.86 3.28
C TYR A 42 -1.22 -3.20 2.54
N ASN A 43 -2.11 -3.30 1.56
CA ASN A 43 -2.31 -4.54 0.81
C ASN A 43 -1.08 -4.89 -0.03
N SER A 44 -0.43 -3.90 -0.66
CA SER A 44 0.79 -4.13 -1.43
C SER A 44 1.93 -4.65 -0.55
N LEU A 45 2.12 -4.06 0.64
CA LEU A 45 3.10 -4.51 1.64
C LEU A 45 2.78 -5.92 2.14
N LYS A 46 1.51 -6.22 2.41
CA LYS A 46 1.06 -7.56 2.82
C LYS A 46 1.40 -8.61 1.77
N HIS A 47 1.09 -8.34 0.50
CA HIS A 47 1.42 -9.28 -0.58
C HIS A 47 2.93 -9.42 -0.79
N LYS A 48 3.68 -8.31 -0.71
CA LYS A 48 5.14 -8.35 -0.80
C LYS A 48 5.76 -9.18 0.32
N LYS A 49 5.26 -9.04 1.55
CA LYS A 49 5.66 -9.85 2.69
C LYS A 49 5.45 -11.34 2.43
N ILE A 50 4.24 -11.75 2.02
CA ILE A 50 3.93 -13.15 1.73
C ILE A 50 4.84 -13.70 0.63
N TYR A 51 5.11 -12.91 -0.41
CA TYR A 51 6.04 -13.30 -1.47
C TYR A 51 7.46 -13.52 -0.93
N LEU A 52 7.98 -12.58 -0.14
CA LEU A 52 9.33 -12.68 0.43
C LEU A 52 9.46 -13.86 1.41
N GLU A 53 8.44 -14.16 2.20
CA GLU A 53 8.42 -15.32 3.09
C GLU A 53 8.54 -16.64 2.30
N LYS A 54 7.84 -16.75 1.17
CA LYS A 54 7.97 -17.91 0.27
C LYS A 54 9.35 -17.99 -0.37
N GLU A 55 9.90 -16.84 -0.76
CA GLU A 55 11.21 -16.77 -1.40
C GLU A 55 12.33 -17.17 -0.44
N ILE A 56 12.23 -16.83 0.84
CA ILE A 56 13.16 -17.29 1.87
C ILE A 56 13.21 -18.82 1.92
N VAL A 57 12.05 -19.48 1.96
CA VAL A 57 11.99 -20.96 2.00
C VAL A 57 12.58 -21.55 0.72
N ARG A 58 12.21 -21.02 -0.45
CA ARG A 58 12.75 -21.46 -1.74
C ARG A 58 14.27 -21.37 -1.78
N LEU A 59 14.84 -20.24 -1.35
CA LEU A 59 16.27 -20.02 -1.33
C LEU A 59 17.00 -20.91 -0.32
N GLN A 60 16.36 -21.25 0.81
CA GLN A 60 16.93 -22.19 1.78
C GLN A 60 17.01 -23.60 1.21
N GLU A 61 15.97 -24.06 0.52
CA GLU A 61 15.95 -25.36 -0.16
C GLU A 61 17.01 -25.42 -1.28
N GLU A 62 17.08 -24.37 -2.09
CA GLU A 62 18.07 -24.25 -3.18
C GLU A 62 19.49 -24.23 -2.63
N ASN A 63 19.75 -23.50 -1.54
CA ASN A 63 21.05 -23.48 -0.89
C ASN A 63 21.44 -24.87 -0.33
N ALA A 64 20.52 -25.58 0.32
CA ALA A 64 20.77 -26.93 0.81
C ALA A 64 21.08 -27.91 -0.33
N TYR A 65 20.36 -27.81 -1.46
CA TYR A 65 20.62 -28.61 -2.65
C TYR A 65 22.01 -28.33 -3.24
N LEU A 66 22.33 -27.06 -3.47
CA LEU A 66 23.63 -26.65 -4.01
C LEU A 66 24.78 -27.02 -3.08
N GLN A 67 24.58 -26.92 -1.76
CA GLN A 67 25.59 -27.31 -0.78
C GLN A 67 25.86 -28.82 -0.84
N LYS A 68 24.83 -29.64 -1.04
CA LYS A 68 24.99 -31.08 -1.24
C LYS A 68 25.79 -31.37 -2.52
N GLU A 69 25.40 -30.77 -3.64
CA GLU A 69 26.08 -30.96 -4.93
C GLU A 69 27.55 -30.52 -4.85
N TYR A 70 27.82 -29.38 -4.20
CA TYR A 70 29.18 -28.90 -3.94
C TYR A 70 30.03 -29.91 -3.15
N PHE A 71 29.47 -30.53 -2.11
CA PHE A 71 30.19 -31.55 -1.35
C PHE A 71 30.42 -32.84 -2.15
N GLU A 72 29.46 -33.26 -2.98
CA GLU A 72 29.64 -34.42 -3.86
C GLU A 72 30.75 -34.18 -4.88
N LEU A 73 30.79 -32.99 -5.50
CA LEU A 73 31.85 -32.60 -6.44
C LEU A 73 33.22 -32.52 -5.73
N LYS A 74 33.30 -31.87 -4.56
CA LYS A 74 34.55 -31.76 -3.80
C LYS A 74 35.12 -33.12 -3.39
N ASN A 75 34.27 -34.10 -3.09
CA ASN A 75 34.71 -35.47 -2.78
C ASN A 75 35.21 -36.25 -4.01
N LEU A 76 34.89 -35.79 -5.22
CA LEU A 76 35.37 -36.38 -6.48
C LEU A 76 36.67 -35.72 -6.97
N GLU A 77 37.04 -34.57 -6.42
CA GLU A 77 38.33 -33.93 -6.68
C GLU A 77 39.43 -34.71 -5.94
N PRO A 78 40.54 -35.07 -6.63
CA PRO A 78 41.66 -35.76 -5.97
C PRO A 78 42.25 -34.85 -4.89
N GLU A 79 42.51 -35.40 -3.71
CA GLU A 79 43.23 -34.68 -2.65
C GLU A 79 44.63 -34.30 -3.17
N GLU A 80 44.99 -33.01 -3.08
CA GLU A 80 46.34 -32.51 -3.37
C GLU A 80 47.38 -33.04 -2.38
#